data_AF-A0A1U7SLM8-F1
#
_entry.id   AF-A0A1U7SLM8-F1
#
_cell.length_a   1.000
_cell.length_b   1.000
_cell.length_c   1.000
_cell.angle_alpha   90.00
_cell.angle_beta   90.00
_cell.angle_gamma   90.00
#
_symmetry.space_group_name_H-M   'P 1'
#
loop_
_entity.id
_entity.type
_entity.pdbx_description
1 polymer ?
#
loop_
_entity_poly.entity_id
_entity_poly.type
_entity_poly.pdbx_seq_one_letter_code
_entity_poly.pdbx_strand_id
1 'polypeptide(L)'
;PIYELGIYCIVLSACSQESEARIQQMKSEWQRMTQEAIQESSEKELRRLEDQLAGLRQELAALALKQSSVAGEVGLLPQQIQAVRDDVESQFPAWISQFLLRGGGTHAGLLQREEVQTQLQELESRIFAHVTEMQGRSARETATSLGLTLQKEGMVGVTEEQVHRIVKQALQRYSEDRIGMVDYALESGGASVISTRCSETYETKTALLSLFGIPLWYHSQSPRVILQPDVHPGNCWAFQGPQGFAVVRLSARIRPTAVTLEHVPKALSPNSTISSAPKDFAIF
;
A
#
# COMPACT_ATOMS: atom_id res chain seq x y z
N PRO A 1 -75.18 -9.45 -72.35
CA PRO A 1 -73.79 -9.02 -72.05
C PRO A 1 -73.66 -8.05 -70.84
N ILE A 2 -74.50 -7.00 -70.73
CA ILE A 2 -74.35 -5.95 -69.70
C ILE A 2 -74.83 -6.43 -68.30
N TYR A 3 -75.86 -7.26 -68.22
CA TYR A 3 -76.38 -7.77 -66.93
C TYR A 3 -75.46 -8.80 -66.24
N GLU A 4 -74.73 -9.63 -66.99
CA GLU A 4 -73.77 -10.58 -66.42
C GLU A 4 -72.53 -9.87 -65.85
N LEU A 5 -72.06 -8.80 -66.51
CA LEU A 5 -70.95 -7.97 -66.02
C LEU A 5 -71.29 -7.28 -64.69
N GLY A 6 -72.54 -6.87 -64.48
CA GLY A 6 -73.00 -6.25 -63.23
C GLY A 6 -72.97 -7.21 -62.04
N ILE A 7 -73.38 -8.47 -62.23
CA ILE A 7 -73.37 -9.49 -61.18
C ILE A 7 -71.94 -9.87 -60.80
N TYR A 8 -71.06 -10.05 -61.79
CA TYR A 8 -69.63 -10.30 -61.54
C TYR A 8 -68.97 -9.16 -60.75
N CYS A 9 -69.31 -7.91 -61.05
CA CYS A 9 -68.76 -6.75 -60.34
C CYS A 9 -69.21 -6.68 -58.87
N ILE A 10 -70.47 -7.05 -58.58
CA ILE A 10 -71.00 -7.11 -57.21
C ILE A 10 -70.33 -8.24 -56.41
N VAL A 11 -70.19 -9.43 -57.00
CA VAL A 11 -69.54 -10.58 -56.32
C VAL A 11 -68.06 -10.29 -56.05
N LEU A 12 -67.35 -9.67 -56.98
CA LEU A 12 -65.96 -9.26 -56.79
C LEU A 12 -65.82 -8.19 -55.69
N SER A 13 -66.73 -7.21 -55.65
CA SER A 13 -66.72 -6.19 -54.59
C SER A 13 -67.00 -6.78 -53.21
N ALA A 14 -67.96 -7.71 -53.10
CA ALA A 14 -68.27 -8.39 -51.84
C ALA A 14 -67.10 -9.27 -51.37
N CYS A 15 -66.47 -10.01 -52.28
CA CYS A 15 -65.28 -10.81 -51.98
C CYS A 15 -64.08 -9.94 -51.57
N SER A 16 -63.91 -8.77 -52.22
CA SER A 16 -62.89 -7.78 -51.85
C SER A 16 -63.10 -7.25 -50.43
N GLN A 17 -64.33 -6.82 -50.09
CA GLN A 17 -64.66 -6.33 -48.76
C GLN A 17 -64.47 -7.40 -47.67
N GLU A 18 -64.82 -8.65 -47.96
CA GLU A 18 -64.59 -9.74 -47.01
C GLU A 18 -63.09 -10.01 -46.80
N SER A 19 -62.28 -9.93 -47.86
CA SER A 19 -60.83 -10.07 -47.75
C SER A 19 -60.17 -8.94 -46.96
N GLU A 20 -60.64 -7.70 -47.14
CA GLU A 20 -60.18 -6.53 -46.38
C GLU A 20 -60.54 -6.64 -44.90
N ALA A 21 -61.77 -7.08 -44.59
CA ALA A 21 -62.21 -7.30 -43.21
C ALA A 21 -61.33 -8.36 -42.51
N ARG A 22 -61.01 -9.47 -43.19
CA ARG A 22 -60.12 -10.51 -42.66
C ARG A 22 -58.69 -9.99 -42.44
N ILE A 23 -58.17 -9.16 -43.34
CA ILE A 23 -56.84 -8.54 -43.18
C ILE A 23 -56.81 -7.59 -41.98
N GLN A 24 -57.86 -6.77 -41.79
CA GLN A 24 -57.97 -5.87 -40.65
C GLN A 24 -58.06 -6.63 -39.33
N GLN A 25 -58.86 -7.71 -39.29
CA GLN A 25 -58.95 -8.57 -38.12
C GLN A 25 -57.58 -9.18 -37.78
N MET A 26 -56.91 -9.79 -38.74
CA MET A 26 -55.60 -10.42 -38.54
C MET A 26 -54.53 -9.40 -38.11
N LYS A 27 -54.59 -8.16 -38.63
CA LYS A 27 -53.72 -7.05 -38.19
C LYS A 27 -53.97 -6.68 -36.72
N SER A 28 -55.23 -6.59 -36.31
CA SER A 28 -55.59 -6.27 -34.92
C SER A 28 -55.18 -7.38 -33.95
N GLU A 29 -55.34 -8.65 -34.35
CA GLU A 29 -54.91 -9.80 -33.57
C GLU A 29 -53.38 -9.84 -33.45
N TRP A 30 -52.65 -9.60 -34.54
CA TRP A 30 -51.19 -9.52 -34.52
C TRP A 30 -50.68 -8.38 -33.64
N GLN A 31 -51.30 -7.19 -33.71
CA GLN A 31 -50.95 -6.06 -32.84
C GLN A 31 -51.19 -6.38 -31.37
N ARG A 32 -52.33 -7.01 -31.03
CA ARG A 32 -52.63 -7.44 -29.67
C ARG A 32 -51.61 -8.44 -29.14
N MET A 33 -51.30 -9.49 -29.91
CA MET A 33 -50.30 -10.49 -29.51
C MET A 33 -48.91 -9.88 -29.32
N THR A 34 -48.52 -8.96 -30.20
CA THR A 34 -47.20 -8.30 -30.10
C THR A 34 -47.14 -7.41 -28.85
N GLN A 35 -48.21 -6.68 -28.54
CA GLN A 35 -48.31 -5.86 -27.35
C GLN A 35 -48.24 -6.71 -26.07
N GLU A 36 -48.98 -7.83 -26.03
CA GLU A 36 -48.97 -8.76 -24.89
C GLU A 36 -47.60 -9.41 -24.69
N ALA A 37 -46.93 -9.83 -25.76
CA ALA A 37 -45.59 -10.42 -25.69
C ALA A 37 -44.53 -9.42 -25.19
N ILE A 38 -44.59 -8.16 -25.63
CA ILE A 38 -43.70 -7.10 -25.15
C ILE A 38 -43.97 -6.82 -23.67
N GLN A 39 -45.24 -6.76 -23.28
CA GLN A 39 -45.63 -6.49 -21.90
C GLN A 39 -45.16 -7.60 -20.96
N GLU A 40 -45.40 -8.87 -21.32
CA GLU A 40 -44.94 -10.03 -20.54
C GLU A 40 -43.41 -10.09 -20.46
N SER A 41 -42.70 -9.76 -21.56
CA SER A 41 -41.23 -9.68 -21.55
C SER A 41 -40.72 -8.59 -20.61
N SER A 42 -41.38 -7.42 -20.59
CA SER A 42 -41.01 -6.30 -19.71
C SER A 42 -41.26 -6.62 -18.24
N GLU A 43 -42.34 -7.31 -17.91
CA GLU A 43 -42.64 -7.75 -16.55
C GLU A 43 -41.64 -8.79 -16.03
N LYS A 44 -41.17 -9.70 -16.90
CA LYS A 44 -40.12 -10.67 -16.56
C LYS A 44 -38.78 -10.00 -16.28
N GLU A 45 -38.40 -9.03 -17.11
CA GLU A 45 -37.17 -8.23 -16.93
C GLU A 45 -37.23 -7.42 -15.62
N LEU A 46 -38.36 -6.77 -15.32
CA LEU A 46 -38.54 -6.03 -14.08
C LEU A 46 -38.41 -6.91 -12.84
N ARG A 47 -39.07 -8.08 -12.83
CA ARG A 47 -38.94 -9.05 -11.72
C ARG A 47 -37.50 -9.52 -11.54
N ARG A 48 -36.81 -9.80 -12.66
CA ARG A 48 -35.40 -10.19 -12.63
C ARG A 48 -34.51 -9.11 -12.03
N LEU A 49 -34.74 -7.84 -12.38
CA LEU A 49 -33.99 -6.71 -11.84
C LEU A 49 -34.30 -6.46 -10.36
N GLU A 50 -35.55 -6.63 -9.93
CA GLU A 50 -35.96 -6.56 -8.53
C GLU A 50 -35.27 -7.64 -7.68
N ASP A 51 -35.21 -8.88 -8.18
CA ASP A 51 -34.51 -10.00 -7.52
C ASP A 51 -33.01 -9.72 -7.42
N GLN A 52 -32.39 -9.17 -8.47
CA GLN A 52 -30.98 -8.78 -8.46
C GLN A 52 -30.69 -7.65 -7.45
N LEU A 53 -31.56 -6.64 -7.39
CA LEU A 53 -31.44 -5.54 -6.41
C LEU A 53 -31.62 -6.04 -4.97
N ALA A 54 -32.50 -7.01 -4.74
CA ALA A 54 -32.67 -7.64 -3.43
C ALA A 54 -31.41 -8.42 -3.02
N GLY A 55 -30.81 -9.17 -3.95
CA GLY A 55 -29.55 -9.88 -3.72
C GLY A 55 -28.40 -8.93 -3.37
N LEU A 56 -28.20 -7.88 -4.17
CA LEU A 56 -27.15 -6.89 -3.93
C LEU A 56 -27.33 -6.14 -2.59
N ARG A 57 -28.57 -5.86 -2.19
CA ARG A 57 -28.86 -5.28 -0.87
C ARG A 57 -28.46 -6.21 0.28
N GLN A 58 -28.70 -7.51 0.16
CA GLN A 58 -28.26 -8.49 1.17
C GLN A 58 -26.74 -8.59 1.24
N GLU A 59 -26.05 -8.59 0.10
CA GLU A 59 -24.59 -8.60 0.06
C GLU A 59 -23.98 -7.35 0.68
N LEU A 60 -24.52 -6.16 0.40
CA LEU A 60 -24.11 -4.91 1.03
C LEU A 60 -24.33 -4.91 2.54
N ALA A 61 -25.45 -5.46 3.02
CA ALA A 61 -25.70 -5.60 4.46
C ALA A 61 -24.70 -6.57 5.12
N ALA A 62 -24.38 -7.68 4.47
CA ALA A 62 -23.39 -8.64 4.95
C ALA A 62 -21.97 -8.04 4.97
N LEU A 63 -21.61 -7.25 3.96
CA LEU A 63 -20.33 -6.54 3.89
C LEU A 63 -20.22 -5.45 4.96
N ALA A 64 -21.29 -4.68 5.20
CA ALA A 64 -21.32 -3.67 6.26
C ALA A 64 -21.13 -4.28 7.65
N LEU A 65 -21.70 -5.47 7.89
CA LEU A 65 -21.57 -6.19 9.15
C LEU A 65 -20.16 -6.78 9.33
N LYS A 66 -19.53 -7.26 8.25
CA LYS A 66 -18.12 -7.66 8.27
C LYS A 66 -17.19 -6.47 8.49
N GLN A 67 -17.48 -5.32 7.88
CA GLN A 67 -16.69 -4.10 8.03
C GLN A 67 -16.73 -3.57 9.47
N SER A 68 -17.89 -3.60 10.14
CA SER A 68 -18.00 -3.17 11.54
C SER A 68 -17.26 -4.11 12.50
N SER A 69 -17.27 -5.42 12.24
CA SER A 69 -16.48 -6.41 12.98
C SER A 69 -14.98 -6.16 12.83
N VAL A 70 -14.50 -5.96 11.60
CA VAL A 70 -13.09 -5.69 11.32
C VAL A 70 -12.68 -4.32 11.88
N ALA A 71 -13.53 -3.29 11.81
CA ALA A 71 -13.26 -2.00 12.42
C ALA A 71 -13.18 -2.07 13.95
N GLY A 72 -13.98 -2.95 14.58
CA GLY A 72 -13.90 -3.22 16.01
C GLY A 72 -12.58 -3.89 16.42
N GLU A 73 -12.18 -4.95 15.72
CA GLU A 73 -10.91 -5.64 15.99
C GLU A 73 -9.69 -4.75 15.71
N VAL A 74 -9.71 -4.02 14.59
CA VAL A 74 -8.62 -3.09 14.23
C VAL A 74 -8.58 -1.88 15.16
N GLY A 75 -9.71 -1.45 15.72
CA GLY A 75 -9.79 -0.37 16.71
C GLY A 75 -9.22 -0.75 18.08
N LEU A 76 -9.17 -2.04 18.42
CA LEU A 76 -8.62 -2.55 19.68
C LEU A 76 -7.10 -2.78 19.63
N LEU A 77 -6.53 -2.97 18.42
CA LEU A 77 -5.09 -3.18 18.23
C LEU A 77 -4.22 -2.04 18.81
N PRO A 78 -4.53 -0.73 18.61
CA PRO A 78 -3.73 0.35 19.20
C PRO A 78 -3.70 0.32 20.72
N GLN A 79 -4.82 -0.02 21.36
CA GLN A 79 -4.91 -0.09 22.83
C GLN A 79 -4.19 -1.31 23.38
N GLN A 80 -4.26 -2.45 22.68
CA GLN A 80 -3.48 -3.65 23.06
C GLN A 80 -1.98 -3.41 22.90
N ILE A 81 -1.56 -2.76 21.82
CA ILE A 81 -0.16 -2.40 21.59
C ILE A 81 0.32 -1.40 22.65
N GLN A 82 -0.49 -0.40 23.00
CA GLN A 82 -0.18 0.53 24.09
C GLN A 82 -0.11 -0.17 25.45
N ALA A 83 -1.05 -1.04 25.78
CA ALA A 83 -1.04 -1.77 27.04
C ALA A 83 0.18 -2.69 27.17
N VAL A 84 0.56 -3.39 26.09
CA VAL A 84 1.79 -4.20 26.05
C VAL A 84 3.03 -3.31 26.17
N ARG A 85 3.04 -2.14 25.52
CA ARG A 85 4.14 -1.17 25.64
C ARG A 85 4.28 -0.65 27.07
N ASP A 86 3.18 -0.21 27.68
CA ASP A 86 3.16 0.34 29.03
C ASP A 86 3.54 -0.73 30.07
N ASP A 87 3.13 -1.98 29.88
CA ASP A 87 3.54 -3.11 30.71
C ASP A 87 5.05 -3.36 30.59
N VAL A 88 5.59 -3.40 29.37
CA VAL A 88 7.03 -3.52 29.12
C VAL A 88 7.83 -2.35 29.70
N GLU A 89 7.34 -1.12 29.55
CA GLU A 89 7.96 0.09 30.11
C GLU A 89 7.91 0.10 31.65
N SER A 90 6.83 -0.39 32.26
CA SER A 90 6.68 -0.48 33.72
C SER A 90 7.60 -1.54 34.34
N GLN A 91 7.86 -2.63 33.61
CA GLN A 91 8.75 -3.71 34.03
C GLN A 91 10.23 -3.39 33.75
N PHE A 92 10.50 -2.41 32.89
CA PHE A 92 11.84 -2.00 32.45
C PHE A 92 12.81 -1.66 33.58
N PRO A 93 12.45 -0.88 34.63
CA PRO A 93 13.39 -0.52 35.69
C PRO A 93 13.69 -1.70 36.63
N ALA A 94 12.69 -2.55 36.90
CA ALA A 94 12.82 -3.70 37.78
C ALA A 94 13.65 -4.82 37.13
N TRP A 95 13.35 -5.12 35.86
CA TRP A 95 14.10 -6.11 35.09
C TRP A 95 15.56 -5.69 34.88
N ILE A 96 15.84 -4.42 34.53
CA ILE A 96 17.23 -3.93 34.39
C ILE A 96 17.97 -3.99 35.72
N SER A 97 17.34 -3.62 36.83
CA SER A 97 17.97 -3.69 38.15
C SER A 97 18.29 -5.13 38.54
N GLN A 98 17.37 -6.07 38.28
CA GLN A 98 17.56 -7.49 38.55
C GLN A 98 18.59 -8.15 37.60
N PHE A 99 18.66 -7.68 36.35
CA PHE A 99 19.61 -8.11 35.32
C PHE A 99 21.03 -7.57 35.57
N LEU A 100 21.17 -6.32 36.04
CA LEU A 100 22.46 -5.74 36.42
C LEU A 100 22.99 -6.33 37.74
N LEU A 101 22.11 -6.64 38.70
CA LEU A 101 22.50 -7.24 39.99
C LEU A 101 22.82 -8.74 39.89
N ARG A 102 22.21 -9.48 38.95
CA ARG A 102 22.50 -10.91 38.73
C ARG A 102 23.82 -11.15 37.96
N GLY A 103 24.43 -10.09 37.41
CA GLY A 103 25.66 -10.13 36.60
C GLY A 103 26.97 -10.04 37.37
N GLY A 104 26.97 -10.28 38.69
CA GLY A 104 28.19 -10.39 39.47
C GLY A 104 28.81 -11.79 39.37
N GLY A 105 29.57 -12.09 38.31
CA GLY A 105 30.48 -13.24 38.30
C GLY A 105 30.64 -13.97 36.97
N THR A 106 31.88 -14.03 36.50
CA THR A 106 32.43 -14.84 35.39
C THR A 106 32.30 -14.25 33.97
N HIS A 107 33.45 -14.00 33.34
CA HIS A 107 33.62 -13.48 31.98
C HIS A 107 32.95 -14.34 30.88
N ALA A 108 32.54 -15.58 31.17
CA ALA A 108 31.91 -16.47 30.20
C ALA A 108 30.45 -16.09 29.87
N GLY A 109 29.70 -15.53 30.82
CA GLY A 109 28.30 -15.11 30.60
C GLY A 109 28.16 -13.80 29.82
N LEU A 110 29.19 -12.94 29.86
CA LEU A 110 29.25 -11.69 29.09
C LEU A 110 29.45 -11.95 27.59
N LEU A 111 30.32 -12.91 27.24
CA LEU A 111 30.56 -13.31 25.85
C LEU A 111 29.33 -13.96 25.21
N GLN A 112 28.62 -14.83 25.94
CA GLN A 112 27.34 -15.40 25.47
C GLN A 112 26.26 -14.33 25.25
N ARG A 113 26.29 -13.26 26.04
CA ARG A 113 25.30 -12.18 26.01
C ARG A 113 25.52 -11.22 24.84
N GLU A 114 26.77 -10.89 24.53
CA GLU A 114 27.10 -10.12 23.32
C GLU A 114 26.75 -10.93 22.07
N GLU A 115 27.09 -12.22 22.04
CA GLU A 115 26.78 -13.12 20.91
C GLU A 115 25.28 -13.20 20.62
N VAL A 116 24.44 -13.39 21.65
CA VAL A 116 22.98 -13.44 21.48
C VAL A 116 22.42 -12.09 21.01
N GLN A 117 22.99 -10.97 21.48
CA GLN A 117 22.57 -9.64 21.01
C GLN A 117 22.95 -9.42 19.54
N THR A 118 24.16 -9.81 19.14
CA THR A 118 24.61 -9.71 17.75
C THR A 118 23.75 -10.58 16.82
N GLN A 119 23.43 -11.80 17.23
CA GLN A 119 22.55 -12.69 16.46
C GLN A 119 21.13 -12.13 16.31
N LEU A 120 20.58 -11.50 17.35
CA LEU A 120 19.26 -10.85 17.29
C LEU A 120 19.29 -9.62 16.37
N GLN A 121 20.35 -8.81 16.42
CA GLN A 121 20.52 -7.66 15.53
C GLN A 121 20.68 -8.08 14.06
N GLU A 122 21.44 -9.14 13.81
CA GLU A 122 21.63 -9.69 12.47
C GLU A 122 20.30 -10.24 11.93
N LEU A 123 19.57 -11.01 12.75
CA LEU A 123 18.26 -11.53 12.38
C LEU A 123 17.28 -10.40 12.06
N GLU A 124 17.25 -9.35 12.89
CA GLU A 124 16.42 -8.17 12.69
C GLU A 124 16.78 -7.45 11.37
N SER A 125 18.06 -7.22 11.11
CA SER A 125 18.55 -6.60 9.87
C SER A 125 18.16 -7.43 8.65
N ARG A 126 18.26 -8.76 8.74
CA ARG A 126 17.84 -9.70 7.68
C ARG A 126 16.33 -9.66 7.46
N ILE A 127 15.53 -9.59 8.53
CA ILE A 127 14.07 -9.46 8.43
C ILE A 127 13.72 -8.14 7.76
N PHE A 128 14.32 -7.02 8.18
CA PHE A 128 14.04 -5.74 7.55
C PHE A 128 14.47 -5.67 6.08
N ALA A 129 15.64 -6.21 5.73
CA ALA A 129 16.08 -6.31 4.34
C ALA A 129 15.10 -7.14 3.50
N HIS A 130 14.65 -8.28 4.04
CA HIS A 130 13.67 -9.13 3.38
C HIS A 130 12.28 -8.49 3.28
N VAL A 131 11.83 -7.77 4.30
CA VAL A 131 10.57 -7.01 4.29
C VAL A 131 10.63 -5.88 3.28
N THR A 132 11.75 -5.16 3.17
CA THR A 132 11.95 -4.11 2.16
C THR A 132 11.89 -4.69 0.75
N GLU A 133 12.54 -5.84 0.52
CA GLU A 133 12.49 -6.56 -0.76
C GLU A 133 11.08 -7.09 -1.07
N MET A 134 10.42 -7.71 -0.10
CA MET A 134 9.06 -8.23 -0.24
C MET A 134 8.02 -7.12 -0.39
N GLN A 135 8.17 -5.96 0.26
CA GLN A 135 7.31 -4.81 0.04
C GLN A 135 7.51 -4.25 -1.37
N GLY A 136 8.74 -4.18 -1.88
CA GLY A 136 9.00 -3.82 -3.27
C GLY A 136 8.33 -4.78 -4.28
N ARG A 137 8.37 -6.09 -4.00
CA ARG A 137 7.69 -7.12 -4.81
C ARG A 137 6.18 -7.08 -4.67
N SER A 138 5.66 -7.02 -3.44
CA SER A 138 4.24 -6.97 -3.13
C SER A 138 3.59 -5.69 -3.64
N ALA A 139 4.26 -4.55 -3.55
CA ALA A 139 3.79 -3.29 -4.14
C ALA A 139 3.68 -3.40 -5.67
N ARG A 140 4.64 -4.10 -6.32
CA ARG A 140 4.58 -4.42 -7.75
C ARG A 140 3.47 -5.42 -8.10
N GLU A 141 3.22 -6.41 -7.25
CA GLU A 141 2.17 -7.42 -7.42
C GLU A 141 0.77 -6.87 -7.16
N THR A 142 0.59 -6.05 -6.12
CA THR A 142 -0.64 -5.29 -5.86
C THR A 142 -0.88 -4.28 -6.96
N ALA A 143 0.14 -3.67 -7.58
CA ALA A 143 -0.02 -2.89 -8.81
C ALA A 143 -0.71 -3.67 -9.92
N THR A 144 -0.19 -4.87 -10.18
CA THR A 144 -0.68 -5.73 -11.25
C THR A 144 -2.07 -6.25 -10.93
N SER A 145 -2.34 -6.58 -9.66
CA SER A 145 -3.67 -7.02 -9.22
C SER A 145 -4.70 -5.88 -9.23
N LEU A 146 -4.35 -4.68 -8.77
CA LEU A 146 -5.23 -3.51 -8.83
C LEU A 146 -5.51 -3.15 -10.29
N GLY A 147 -4.49 -3.23 -11.14
CA GLY A 147 -4.62 -3.07 -12.57
C GLY A 147 -5.67 -4.02 -13.16
N LEU A 148 -5.54 -5.32 -12.86
CA LEU A 148 -6.48 -6.36 -13.31
C LEU A 148 -7.91 -6.15 -12.76
N THR A 149 -8.07 -5.73 -11.50
CA THR A 149 -9.38 -5.45 -10.90
C THR A 149 -10.03 -4.21 -11.51
N LEU A 150 -9.25 -3.19 -11.88
CA LEU A 150 -9.76 -1.98 -12.52
C LEU A 150 -10.22 -2.22 -13.97
N GLN A 151 -9.63 -3.18 -14.70
CA GLN A 151 -10.17 -3.61 -16.01
C GLN A 151 -11.57 -4.24 -15.87
N LYS A 152 -11.86 -4.83 -14.71
CA LYS A 152 -13.08 -5.58 -14.45
C LYS A 152 -14.24 -4.70 -13.98
N GLU A 153 -13.94 -3.53 -13.41
CA GLU A 153 -14.92 -2.70 -12.68
C GLU A 153 -15.40 -1.44 -13.43
N GLY A 154 -14.83 -1.11 -14.60
CA GLY A 154 -15.42 -0.12 -15.53
C GLY A 154 -15.87 1.21 -14.90
N MET A 155 -15.04 1.83 -14.04
CA MET A 155 -15.41 3.09 -13.37
C MET A 155 -15.44 4.27 -14.36
N VAL A 156 -16.62 4.90 -14.48
CA VAL A 156 -16.85 6.10 -15.29
C VAL A 156 -16.18 7.31 -14.63
N GLY A 157 -15.16 7.87 -15.28
CA GLY A 157 -14.55 9.17 -14.92
C GLY A 157 -13.02 9.17 -14.94
N VAL A 158 -12.38 8.02 -14.80
CA VAL A 158 -10.93 7.85 -14.95
C VAL A 158 -10.72 6.62 -15.82
N THR A 159 -10.11 6.77 -17.00
CA THR A 159 -9.92 5.62 -17.90
C THR A 159 -8.96 4.61 -17.27
N GLU A 160 -9.16 3.33 -17.61
CA GLU A 160 -8.37 2.21 -17.10
C GLU A 160 -6.86 2.42 -17.34
N GLU A 161 -6.50 2.99 -18.49
CA GLU A 161 -5.13 3.33 -18.86
C GLU A 161 -4.56 4.45 -17.99
N GLN A 162 -5.40 5.40 -17.58
CA GLN A 162 -5.01 6.52 -16.74
C GLN A 162 -4.64 6.04 -15.33
N VAL A 163 -5.44 5.14 -14.74
CA VAL A 163 -5.15 4.58 -13.40
C VAL A 163 -3.93 3.66 -13.44
N HIS A 164 -3.85 2.77 -14.44
CA HIS A 164 -2.67 1.92 -14.62
C HIS A 164 -1.39 2.73 -14.77
N ARG A 165 -1.44 3.82 -15.54
CA ARG A 165 -0.31 4.73 -15.70
C ARG A 165 0.09 5.39 -14.38
N ILE A 166 -0.89 5.84 -13.58
CA ILE A 166 -0.62 6.48 -12.28
C ILE A 166 -0.01 5.50 -11.28
N VAL A 167 -0.60 4.30 -11.14
CA VAL A 167 -0.11 3.27 -10.20
C VAL A 167 1.27 2.77 -10.62
N LYS A 168 1.47 2.49 -11.92
CA LYS A 168 2.78 2.10 -12.46
C LYS A 168 3.83 3.19 -12.24
N GLN A 169 3.48 4.46 -12.43
CA GLN A 169 4.38 5.59 -12.17
C GLN A 169 4.72 5.73 -10.67
N ALA A 170 3.73 5.58 -9.78
CA ALA A 170 3.95 5.67 -8.34
C ALA A 170 4.89 4.57 -7.83
N LEU A 171 4.70 3.34 -8.31
CA LEU A 171 5.52 2.20 -7.92
C LEU A 171 6.89 2.19 -8.57
N GLN A 172 6.98 2.64 -9.82
CA GLN A 172 8.26 2.84 -10.47
C GLN A 172 9.10 3.85 -9.69
N ARG A 173 8.52 4.97 -9.26
CA ARG A 173 9.20 5.95 -8.37
C ARG A 173 9.57 5.37 -7.01
N TYR A 174 8.73 4.52 -6.43
CA TYR A 174 9.06 3.85 -5.16
C TYR A 174 10.24 2.86 -5.33
N SER A 175 10.27 2.11 -6.43
CA SER A 175 11.36 1.18 -6.75
C SER A 175 12.67 1.88 -7.17
N GLU A 176 12.59 3.12 -7.67
CA GLU A 176 13.72 3.98 -8.03
C GLU A 176 14.17 4.82 -6.81
N ASP A 177 14.40 4.15 -5.68
CA ASP A 177 14.95 4.74 -4.44
C ASP A 177 14.11 5.88 -3.83
N ARG A 178 12.77 5.74 -3.91
CA ARG A 178 11.74 6.70 -3.45
C ARG A 178 11.72 8.07 -4.14
N ILE A 179 12.82 8.52 -4.74
CA ILE A 179 13.01 9.89 -5.26
C ILE A 179 13.19 9.93 -6.78
N GLY A 180 13.67 8.84 -7.41
CA GLY A 180 13.86 8.77 -8.86
C GLY A 180 14.98 9.68 -9.40
N MET A 181 15.93 10.06 -8.56
CA MET A 181 17.12 10.85 -8.92
C MET A 181 18.38 10.03 -8.65
N VAL A 182 19.41 10.20 -9.49
CA VAL A 182 20.69 9.51 -9.31
C VAL A 182 21.40 10.07 -8.08
N ASP A 183 21.73 9.20 -7.13
CA ASP A 183 22.56 9.55 -5.98
C ASP A 183 24.06 9.43 -6.32
N TYR A 184 24.71 10.58 -6.54
CA TYR A 184 26.15 10.67 -6.77
C TYR A 184 26.99 10.56 -5.50
N ALA A 185 26.35 10.57 -4.33
CA ALA A 185 26.97 10.36 -3.03
C ALA A 185 26.91 8.90 -2.56
N LEU A 186 26.26 8.01 -3.32
CA LEU A 186 26.12 6.59 -2.99
C LEU A 186 27.45 5.83 -3.00
N GLU A 187 27.77 5.11 -1.91
CA GLU A 187 29.03 4.37 -1.75
C GLU A 187 29.18 3.25 -2.78
N SER A 188 28.12 2.46 -3.02
CA SER A 188 28.12 1.40 -4.03
C SER A 188 28.23 1.95 -5.47
N GLY A 189 27.90 3.23 -5.67
CA GLY A 189 28.11 3.98 -6.90
C GLY A 189 29.53 4.53 -7.08
N GLY A 190 30.42 4.32 -6.10
CA GLY A 190 31.83 4.76 -6.13
C GLY A 190 32.11 6.08 -5.42
N ALA A 191 31.13 6.62 -4.69
CA ALA A 191 31.37 7.72 -3.77
C ALA A 191 32.07 7.24 -2.49
N SER A 192 32.65 8.16 -1.73
CA SER A 192 33.39 7.82 -0.51
C SER A 192 33.43 8.98 0.47
N VAL A 193 33.49 8.68 1.76
CA VAL A 193 33.72 9.69 2.80
C VAL A 193 35.23 9.98 2.93
N ILE A 194 35.60 11.26 3.03
CA ILE A 194 36.96 11.68 3.34
C ILE A 194 37.13 11.71 4.87
N SER A 195 37.46 10.56 5.45
CA SER A 195 37.48 10.37 6.91
C SER A 195 38.38 11.35 7.68
N THR A 196 39.44 11.87 7.06
CA THR A 196 40.36 12.86 7.68
C THR A 196 39.76 14.27 7.79
N ARG A 197 38.59 14.49 7.20
CA ARG A 197 37.85 15.76 7.19
C ARG A 197 36.40 15.57 7.62
N CYS A 198 36.16 14.66 8.54
CA CYS A 198 34.87 14.54 9.21
C CYS A 198 35.03 14.85 10.69
N SER A 199 33.92 15.21 11.34
CA SER A 199 33.85 15.25 12.80
C SER A 199 34.19 13.88 13.39
N GLU A 200 34.66 13.89 14.64
CA GLU A 200 34.96 12.64 15.35
C GLU A 200 33.68 11.82 15.54
N THR A 201 33.78 10.53 15.22
CA THR A 201 32.68 9.59 15.45
C THR A 201 32.43 9.48 16.93
N TYR A 202 31.21 9.81 17.35
CA TYR A 202 30.79 9.66 18.72
C TYR A 202 30.20 8.27 18.91
N GLU A 203 30.90 7.43 19.68
CA GLU A 203 30.44 6.09 19.99
C GLU A 203 29.29 6.15 21.01
N THR A 204 28.05 6.18 20.51
CA THR A 204 26.87 5.99 21.36
C THR A 204 26.45 4.53 21.33
N LYS A 205 26.13 3.99 22.51
CA LYS A 205 25.34 2.77 22.64
C LYS A 205 23.92 3.18 23.02
N THR A 206 23.00 3.14 22.06
CA THR A 206 21.59 3.45 22.34
C THR A 206 20.80 2.15 22.39
N ALA A 207 20.06 1.94 23.48
CA ALA A 207 19.09 0.86 23.56
C ALA A 207 17.86 1.24 22.73
N LEU A 208 17.63 0.54 21.62
CA LEU A 208 16.39 0.65 20.85
C LEU A 208 15.59 -0.65 21.03
N LEU A 209 14.27 -0.53 21.09
CA LEU A 209 13.38 -1.69 21.05
C LEU A 209 13.52 -2.35 19.67
N SER A 210 13.95 -3.61 19.65
CA SER A 210 13.95 -4.42 18.42
C SER A 210 12.55 -4.82 18.00
N LEU A 211 12.43 -5.34 16.78
CA LEU A 211 11.25 -6.02 16.24
C LEU A 211 10.66 -7.07 17.21
N PHE A 212 11.50 -7.67 18.07
CA PHE A 212 11.10 -8.72 19.01
C PHE A 212 10.66 -8.18 20.38
N GLY A 213 10.56 -6.86 20.55
CA GLY A 213 10.25 -6.23 21.84
C GLY A 213 11.39 -6.30 22.86
N ILE A 214 12.57 -6.77 22.44
CA ILE A 214 13.77 -6.88 23.28
C ILE A 214 14.64 -5.64 23.03
N PRO A 215 15.11 -4.92 24.06
CA PRO A 215 16.03 -3.80 23.89
C PRO A 215 17.39 -4.29 23.40
N LEU A 216 17.81 -3.84 22.22
CA LEU A 216 19.12 -4.12 21.64
C LEU A 216 20.01 -2.86 21.68
N TRP A 217 21.31 -3.05 21.91
CA TRP A 217 22.29 -1.97 21.97
C TRP A 217 22.87 -1.70 20.59
N TYR A 218 22.43 -0.61 19.97
CA TYR A 218 22.92 -0.21 18.66
C TYR A 218 24.19 0.63 18.82
N HIS A 219 25.20 0.32 18.01
CA HIS A 219 26.48 1.01 18.00
C HIS A 219 26.47 2.08 16.93
N SER A 220 26.90 3.29 17.28
CA SER A 220 27.19 4.33 16.30
C SER A 220 28.24 3.85 15.30
N GLN A 221 27.93 4.01 14.02
CA GLN A 221 28.72 3.47 12.94
C GLN A 221 29.76 4.47 12.43
N SER A 222 30.66 4.01 11.56
CA SER A 222 31.57 4.87 10.80
C SER A 222 30.79 5.88 9.94
N PRO A 223 31.34 7.08 9.66
CA PRO A 223 30.74 8.06 8.74
C PRO A 223 30.31 7.49 7.39
N ARG A 224 30.90 6.36 6.95
CA ARG A 224 30.58 5.66 5.71
C ARG A 224 29.09 5.31 5.58
N VAL A 225 28.40 5.05 6.69
CA VAL A 225 27.00 4.61 6.65
C VAL A 225 26.04 5.67 6.11
N ILE A 226 26.41 6.96 6.16
CA ILE A 226 25.56 8.03 5.59
C ILE A 226 25.45 7.95 4.06
N LEU A 227 26.30 7.15 3.41
CA LEU A 227 26.33 6.94 1.96
C LEU A 227 25.81 5.54 1.56
N GLN A 228 25.25 4.79 2.51
CA GLN A 228 24.69 3.46 2.28
C GLN A 228 23.16 3.54 2.25
N PRO A 229 22.48 2.70 1.45
CA PRO A 229 21.02 2.75 1.29
C PRO A 229 20.25 2.16 2.48
N ASP A 230 20.95 1.57 3.45
CA ASP A 230 20.36 0.94 4.62
C ASP A 230 20.08 2.00 5.70
N VAL A 231 18.80 2.22 6.02
CA VAL A 231 18.33 3.23 6.99
C VAL A 231 17.58 2.61 8.19
N HIS A 232 18.00 1.43 8.66
CA HIS A 232 17.40 0.81 9.84
C HIS A 232 17.75 1.56 11.14
N PRO A 233 16.90 1.49 12.19
CA PRO A 233 17.21 2.08 13.49
C PRO A 233 18.59 1.65 14.00
N GLY A 234 19.42 2.63 14.36
CA GLY A 234 20.79 2.38 14.85
C GLY A 234 21.86 2.29 13.77
N ASN A 235 21.49 2.19 12.48
CA ASN A 235 22.44 2.31 11.37
C ASN A 235 22.63 3.78 10.96
N CYS A 236 23.22 4.57 11.85
CA CYS A 236 23.51 5.97 11.60
C CYS A 236 24.90 6.37 12.11
N TRP A 237 25.43 7.44 11.55
CA TRP A 237 26.65 8.06 12.04
C TRP A 237 26.31 9.17 13.04
N ALA A 238 26.92 9.09 14.22
CA ALA A 238 26.77 10.09 15.27
C ALA A 238 28.09 10.85 15.48
N PHE A 239 27.99 12.14 15.81
CA PHE A 239 29.10 12.99 16.23
C PHE A 239 28.73 13.68 17.55
N GLN A 240 29.74 14.18 18.26
CA GLN A 240 29.53 14.77 19.58
C GLN A 240 28.94 16.18 19.46
N GLY A 241 27.85 16.43 20.18
CA GLY A 241 27.21 17.75 20.24
C GLY A 241 26.34 18.07 19.01
N PRO A 242 25.82 19.31 18.92
CA PRO A 242 24.85 19.69 17.89
C PRO A 242 25.48 20.16 16.56
N GLN A 243 26.81 20.26 16.48
CA GLN A 243 27.53 20.76 15.32
C GLN A 243 28.53 19.72 14.84
N GLY A 244 28.47 19.39 13.55
CA GLY A 244 29.35 18.42 12.92
C GLY A 244 29.38 18.60 11.41
N PHE A 245 30.33 17.95 10.76
CA PHE A 245 30.50 17.98 9.31
C PHE A 245 31.04 16.67 8.79
N ALA A 246 30.62 16.32 7.57
CA ALA A 246 31.19 15.22 6.79
C ALA A 246 31.57 15.73 5.40
N VAL A 247 32.70 15.27 4.90
CA VAL A 247 33.15 15.59 3.54
C VAL A 247 33.03 14.34 2.67
N VAL A 248 32.26 14.46 1.59
CA VAL A 248 31.98 13.37 0.66
C VAL A 248 32.67 13.64 -0.68
N ARG A 249 33.43 12.65 -1.16
CA ARG A 249 33.89 12.59 -2.54
C ARG A 249 32.83 11.87 -3.36
N LEU A 250 32.17 12.62 -4.24
CA LEU A 250 31.16 12.08 -5.15
C LEU A 250 31.77 11.10 -6.16
N SER A 251 30.94 10.20 -6.69
CA SER A 251 31.32 9.22 -7.71
C SER A 251 31.74 9.86 -9.03
N ALA A 252 31.18 11.04 -9.34
CA ALA A 252 31.49 11.82 -10.54
C ALA A 252 31.54 13.32 -10.24
N ARG A 253 32.22 14.07 -11.10
CA ARG A 253 32.18 15.55 -11.08
C ARG A 253 30.84 16.00 -11.65
N ILE A 254 30.04 16.67 -10.81
CA ILE A 254 28.70 17.15 -11.16
C ILE A 254 28.52 18.63 -10.85
N ARG A 255 27.43 19.21 -11.34
CA ARG A 255 26.87 20.47 -10.85
C ARG A 255 25.72 20.12 -9.88
N PRO A 256 25.87 20.29 -8.56
CA PRO A 256 24.83 19.94 -7.61
C PRO A 256 23.55 20.77 -7.83
N THR A 257 22.39 20.11 -7.79
CA THR A 257 21.07 20.76 -7.95
C THR A 257 20.14 20.51 -6.77
N ALA A 258 20.31 19.38 -6.08
CA ALA A 258 19.52 18.98 -4.93
C ALA A 258 20.37 18.12 -3.99
N VAL A 259 19.94 18.03 -2.74
CA VAL A 259 20.48 17.11 -1.73
C VAL A 259 19.32 16.46 -1.00
N THR A 260 19.51 15.22 -0.56
CA THR A 260 18.54 14.45 0.21
C THR A 260 19.13 14.14 1.58
N LEU A 261 18.33 14.28 2.63
CA LEU A 261 18.70 13.92 4.00
C LEU A 261 17.55 13.11 4.61
N GLU A 262 17.86 11.89 5.06
CA GLU A 262 16.89 10.98 5.68
C GLU A 262 17.19 10.74 7.15
N HIS A 263 16.16 10.42 7.92
CA HIS A 263 16.26 10.01 9.32
C HIS A 263 15.16 9.00 9.66
N VAL A 264 15.39 8.15 10.67
CA VAL A 264 14.39 7.19 11.15
C VAL A 264 13.07 7.89 11.53
N PRO A 265 11.90 7.33 11.14
CA PRO A 265 10.59 7.86 11.53
C PRO A 265 10.40 7.92 13.04
N LYS A 266 9.63 8.91 13.52
CA LYS A 266 9.32 9.06 14.96
C LYS A 266 8.73 7.80 15.60
N ALA A 267 7.91 7.06 14.85
CA ALA A 267 7.27 5.83 15.31
C ALA A 267 8.27 4.71 15.65
N LEU A 268 9.47 4.74 15.09
CA LEU A 268 10.52 3.74 15.29
C LEU A 268 11.62 4.23 16.26
N SER A 269 11.43 5.39 16.90
CA SER A 269 12.34 5.91 17.92
C SER A 269 11.91 5.46 19.32
N PRO A 270 12.84 5.14 20.25
CA PRO A 270 12.52 4.62 21.59
C PRO A 270 11.55 5.49 22.36
N ASN A 271 11.81 6.80 22.38
CA ASN A 271 11.03 7.78 23.12
C ASN A 271 10.00 8.49 22.24
N SER A 272 9.70 7.96 21.04
CA SER A 272 8.84 8.60 20.03
C SER A 272 9.28 10.02 19.65
N THR A 273 10.55 10.36 19.89
CA THR A 273 11.17 11.67 19.64
C THR A 273 12.43 11.51 18.77
N ILE A 274 12.73 12.50 17.93
CA ILE A 274 13.91 12.50 17.06
C ILE A 274 14.81 13.70 17.38
N SER A 275 15.07 13.93 18.66
CA SER A 275 15.86 15.07 19.14
C SER A 275 17.31 15.06 18.65
N SER A 276 17.83 13.89 18.24
CA SER A 276 19.15 13.72 17.64
C SER A 276 19.20 14.03 16.13
N ALA A 277 18.05 14.24 15.48
CA ALA A 277 18.02 14.49 14.05
C ALA A 277 18.66 15.85 13.72
N PRO A 278 19.41 15.95 12.60
CA PRO A 278 19.94 17.22 12.13
C PRO A 278 18.80 18.19 11.82
N LYS A 279 19.01 19.46 12.19
CA LYS A 279 17.99 20.51 12.06
C LYS A 279 18.40 21.52 10.99
N ASP A 280 19.40 22.33 11.29
CA ASP A 280 19.94 23.34 10.40
C ASP A 280 21.25 22.82 9.80
N PHE A 281 21.38 22.80 8.48
CA PHE A 281 22.58 22.34 7.79
C PHE A 281 22.91 23.21 6.58
N ALA A 282 24.18 23.19 6.17
CA ALA A 282 24.68 23.91 5.00
C ALA A 282 25.49 22.96 4.10
N ILE A 283 25.45 23.21 2.80
CA ILE A 283 26.18 22.44 1.78
C ILE A 283 27.19 23.38 1.11
N PHE A 284 28.42 22.90 0.93
CA PHE A 284 29.55 23.64 0.39
C PHE A 284 30.16 22.93 -0.82
#